data_AF-A0A958TCB9-F1
#
_entry.id   AF-A0A958TCB9-F1
#
_cell.length_a   1.000
_cell.length_b   1.000
_cell.length_c   1.000
_cell.angle_alpha   90.00
_cell.angle_beta   90.00
_cell.angle_gamma   90.00
#
_symmetry.space_group_name_H-M   'P 1'
#
loop_
_entity.id
_entity.type
_entity.pdbx_description
1 polymer ?
#
loop_
_entity_poly.entity_id
_entity_poly.type
_entity_poly.pdbx_seq_one_letter_code
_entity_poly.pdbx_strand_id
1 'polypeptide(L)'
;MKPLATILIGLFLGMSLSAQVGINTTSPDASASLDIVSTDSGILIPRMTEVQKNAIATPATGLLIFQTDGTDPGFYFYNGTSWDYLTANGAKEINDLTDGNTSFNSIFLGDGIAASATASSSSNIGIGDLALRRLTDGDFNIAIGPGASENILTGNNNISIGLSAMSRNRTGNDNIGIGNFTGLNSDIAASGNIFIGTWAGFNEFSGSNKLYIENSVAGPTAALIYGEFDNDFLRVNGTLEVNDALQVGDYNFPTVDGTSGEVLTTDGAGTISWESAFTPLSMARAAMSASQVIAASTTVAIQFDNESFDTQSDYDTTTYEFTAPKDGIYRINGRVRITTSTTSIRFSIYVNGVEYIYDNTSPGYRQLDTLIELTANDTVAIYFTNGLTSSTTIGDATGRSYFEIQQVY
;
A
#
# COMPACT_ATOMS: atom_id res chain seq x y z
N MET A 1 -71.83 57.58 -85.19
CA MET A 1 -70.68 57.40 -86.11
C MET A 1 -69.57 56.66 -85.37
N LYS A 2 -69.02 55.63 -86.04
CA LYS A 2 -67.76 54.85 -85.87
C LYS A 2 -66.57 55.56 -85.15
N PRO A 3 -65.41 54.90 -84.91
CA PRO A 3 -65.11 53.49 -84.56
C PRO A 3 -63.97 53.32 -83.51
N LEU A 4 -63.68 52.04 -83.20
CA LEU A 4 -62.46 51.43 -82.68
C LEU A 4 -61.11 52.13 -83.00
N ALA A 5 -60.18 52.12 -82.05
CA ALA A 5 -58.74 52.25 -82.28
C ALA A 5 -57.95 51.26 -81.39
N THR A 6 -57.17 50.42 -82.06
CA THR A 6 -56.19 49.44 -81.56
C THR A 6 -54.97 50.11 -80.91
N ILE A 7 -54.21 49.39 -80.04
CA ILE A 7 -52.73 49.26 -79.99
C ILE A 7 -52.25 48.99 -78.53
N LEU A 8 -51.52 47.88 -78.29
CA LEU A 8 -50.08 47.82 -77.95
C LEU A 8 -49.66 46.51 -77.26
N ILE A 9 -48.56 45.92 -77.75
CA ILE A 9 -47.80 44.78 -77.22
C ILE A 9 -46.87 45.25 -76.08
N GLY A 10 -46.70 44.49 -75.00
CA GLY A 10 -45.69 44.79 -73.98
C GLY A 10 -45.47 43.70 -72.92
N LEU A 11 -44.38 42.97 -73.09
CA LEU A 11 -43.77 42.00 -72.18
C LEU A 11 -43.30 42.65 -70.85
N PHE A 12 -43.68 42.11 -69.69
CA PHE A 12 -42.96 42.25 -68.42
C PHE A 12 -43.01 40.89 -67.71
N LEU A 13 -42.03 40.01 -67.97
CA LEU A 13 -40.84 39.80 -67.12
C LEU A 13 -41.20 39.65 -65.63
N GLY A 14 -41.11 38.41 -65.17
CA GLY A 14 -41.37 37.99 -63.80
C GLY A 14 -40.55 38.79 -62.80
N MET A 15 -41.24 39.63 -62.05
CA MET A 15 -40.78 40.06 -60.75
C MET A 15 -41.60 39.26 -59.74
N SER A 16 -40.98 38.24 -59.16
CA SER A 16 -41.52 37.57 -57.99
C SER A 16 -41.46 38.57 -56.84
N LEU A 17 -42.51 39.36 -56.64
CA LEU A 17 -42.68 40.15 -55.42
C LEU A 17 -43.00 39.16 -54.30
N SER A 18 -42.05 38.93 -53.39
CA SER A 18 -42.32 38.19 -52.15
C SER A 18 -43.31 39.01 -51.31
N ALA A 19 -44.54 38.50 -51.15
CA ALA A 19 -45.56 39.14 -50.32
C ALA A 19 -45.33 38.74 -48.85
N GLN A 20 -44.47 39.49 -48.16
CA GLN A 20 -44.30 39.36 -46.71
C GLN A 20 -45.32 40.23 -45.99
N VAL A 21 -45.85 39.73 -44.87
CA VAL A 21 -46.79 40.49 -44.04
C VAL A 21 -46.01 41.11 -42.89
N GLY A 22 -45.96 42.45 -42.85
CA GLY A 22 -45.49 43.20 -41.69
C GLY A 22 -46.66 43.69 -40.85
N ILE A 23 -46.63 43.45 -39.53
CA ILE A 23 -47.54 44.11 -38.58
C ILE A 23 -46.71 45.08 -37.75
N ASN A 24 -47.10 46.36 -37.78
CA ASN A 24 -46.39 47.48 -37.15
C ASN A 24 -44.96 47.72 -37.68
N THR A 25 -44.61 47.17 -38.84
CA THR A 25 -43.37 47.46 -39.59
C THR A 25 -43.68 47.56 -41.08
N THR A 26 -43.07 48.53 -41.78
CA THR A 26 -43.18 48.70 -43.24
C THR A 26 -42.03 48.03 -43.99
N SER A 27 -41.08 47.44 -43.27
CA SER A 27 -39.95 46.70 -43.82
C SER A 27 -39.79 45.39 -43.06
N PRO A 28 -40.66 44.39 -43.32
CA PRO A 28 -40.51 43.05 -42.75
C PRO A 28 -39.12 42.47 -43.04
N ASP A 29 -38.59 41.67 -42.13
CA ASP A 29 -37.35 40.94 -42.39
C ASP A 29 -37.47 40.08 -43.66
N ALA A 30 -36.48 40.17 -44.55
CA ALA A 30 -36.48 39.47 -45.84
C ALA A 30 -36.53 37.93 -45.72
N SER A 31 -36.25 37.38 -44.54
CA SER A 31 -36.37 35.94 -44.23
C SER A 31 -37.73 35.52 -43.67
N ALA A 32 -38.59 36.46 -43.27
CA ALA A 32 -39.83 36.19 -42.58
C ALA A 32 -41.05 36.38 -43.50
N SER A 33 -41.94 35.37 -43.58
CA SER A 33 -43.24 35.54 -44.25
C SER A 33 -44.22 36.40 -43.44
N LEU A 34 -44.04 36.46 -42.12
CA LEU A 34 -44.77 37.30 -41.17
C LEU A 34 -43.79 37.87 -40.16
N ASP A 35 -43.71 39.20 -40.07
CA ASP A 35 -42.87 39.93 -39.12
C ASP A 35 -43.74 40.90 -38.31
N ILE A 36 -43.64 40.85 -36.97
CA ILE A 36 -44.50 41.60 -36.05
C ILE A 36 -43.61 42.33 -35.05
N VAL A 37 -43.65 43.67 -35.07
CA VAL A 37 -42.80 44.50 -34.21
C VAL A 37 -43.66 45.30 -33.24
N SER A 38 -43.52 45.07 -31.93
CA SER A 38 -44.14 45.87 -30.88
C SER A 38 -43.26 45.84 -29.62
N THR A 39 -43.27 46.91 -28.84
CA THR A 39 -42.50 47.03 -27.60
C THR A 39 -43.36 46.94 -26.33
N ASP A 40 -44.69 46.94 -26.48
CA ASP A 40 -45.65 46.99 -25.36
C ASP A 40 -46.80 45.97 -25.49
N SER A 41 -46.88 45.25 -26.63
CA SER A 41 -47.93 44.28 -26.93
C SER A 41 -47.34 43.01 -27.56
N GLY A 42 -47.99 41.87 -27.35
CA GLY A 42 -47.55 40.57 -27.87
C GLY A 42 -48.57 39.90 -28.79
N ILE A 43 -48.25 38.70 -29.25
CA ILE A 43 -49.16 37.89 -30.07
C ILE A 43 -49.95 36.96 -29.16
N LEU A 44 -51.27 37.07 -29.18
CA LEU A 44 -52.15 36.06 -28.62
C LEU A 44 -52.40 34.96 -29.65
N ILE A 45 -51.69 33.86 -29.47
CA ILE A 45 -51.90 32.62 -30.20
C ILE A 45 -53.24 32.00 -29.73
N PRO A 46 -53.98 31.26 -30.61
CA PRO A 46 -55.27 30.66 -30.25
C PRO A 46 -55.23 29.94 -28.88
N ARG A 47 -56.10 30.40 -27.97
CA ARG A 47 -56.20 29.90 -26.60
C ARG A 47 -57.38 28.95 -26.49
N MET A 48 -57.17 27.77 -25.93
CA MET A 48 -58.20 26.74 -25.87
C MET A 48 -58.00 25.80 -24.68
N THR A 49 -59.00 24.99 -24.36
CA THR A 49 -58.89 23.93 -23.35
C THR A 49 -58.21 22.69 -23.92
N GLU A 50 -57.75 21.78 -23.07
CA GLU A 50 -57.16 20.50 -23.48
C GLU A 50 -58.10 19.68 -24.37
N VAL A 51 -59.39 19.65 -24.03
CA VAL A 51 -60.42 18.97 -24.82
C VAL A 51 -60.56 19.59 -26.21
N GLN A 52 -60.52 20.92 -26.29
CA GLN A 52 -60.63 21.63 -27.56
C GLN A 52 -59.39 21.46 -28.43
N LYS A 53 -58.19 21.51 -27.83
CA LYS A 53 -56.91 21.20 -28.50
C LYS A 53 -56.95 19.82 -29.14
N ASN A 54 -57.42 18.81 -28.39
CA ASN A 54 -57.51 17.43 -28.85
C ASN A 54 -58.63 17.20 -29.88
N ALA A 55 -59.60 18.11 -29.98
CA ALA A 55 -60.69 18.05 -30.95
C ALA A 55 -60.33 18.65 -32.32
N ILE A 56 -59.16 19.28 -32.48
CA ILE A 56 -58.73 19.81 -33.78
C ILE A 56 -58.48 18.64 -34.74
N ALA A 57 -59.34 18.52 -35.75
CA ALA A 57 -59.17 17.52 -36.79
C ALA A 57 -58.01 17.90 -37.72
N THR A 58 -57.10 16.95 -37.96
CA THR A 58 -55.91 17.08 -38.83
C THR A 58 -55.12 18.38 -38.61
N PRO A 59 -54.53 18.60 -37.42
CA PRO A 59 -53.74 19.80 -37.15
C PRO A 59 -52.53 19.87 -38.07
N ALA A 60 -52.16 21.07 -38.52
CA ALA A 60 -50.98 21.26 -39.35
C ALA A 60 -49.70 21.13 -38.51
N THR A 61 -48.64 20.53 -39.06
CA THR A 61 -47.31 20.50 -38.42
C THR A 61 -46.81 21.92 -38.17
N GLY A 62 -46.32 22.18 -36.96
CA GLY A 62 -45.91 23.50 -36.47
C GLY A 62 -47.06 24.37 -35.94
N LEU A 63 -48.31 23.88 -35.93
CA LEU A 63 -49.44 24.65 -35.40
C LEU A 63 -49.23 24.94 -33.92
N LEU A 64 -49.10 26.22 -33.55
CA LEU A 64 -48.92 26.67 -32.18
C LEU A 64 -50.26 27.07 -31.56
N ILE A 65 -50.51 26.63 -30.32
CA ILE A 65 -51.68 27.00 -29.50
C ILE A 65 -51.23 27.31 -28.08
N PHE A 66 -52.11 27.93 -27.29
CA PHE A 66 -51.94 28.05 -25.84
C PHE A 66 -53.06 27.29 -25.13
N GLN A 67 -52.71 26.22 -24.41
CA GLN A 67 -53.64 25.46 -23.57
C GLN A 67 -53.88 26.22 -22.26
N THR A 68 -55.15 26.34 -21.87
CA THR A 68 -55.58 27.19 -20.74
C THR A 68 -55.91 26.43 -19.46
N ASP A 69 -56.04 25.10 -19.52
CA ASP A 69 -56.36 24.20 -18.41
C ASP A 69 -55.57 22.87 -18.49
N GLY A 70 -55.89 21.90 -17.62
CA GLY A 70 -55.19 20.60 -17.53
C GLY A 70 -53.99 20.63 -16.57
N THR A 71 -53.20 19.55 -16.57
CA THR A 71 -52.02 19.39 -15.68
C THR A 71 -50.90 20.38 -16.06
N ASP A 72 -50.77 20.70 -17.34
CA ASP A 72 -49.68 21.53 -17.89
C ASP A 72 -50.21 22.66 -18.80
N PRO A 73 -50.83 23.72 -18.25
CA PRO A 73 -51.28 24.86 -19.06
C PRO A 73 -50.10 25.67 -19.59
N GLY A 74 -50.11 25.99 -20.89
CA GLY A 74 -49.09 26.82 -21.54
C GLY A 74 -49.03 26.62 -23.06
N PHE A 75 -47.91 26.96 -23.68
CA PHE A 75 -47.77 26.86 -25.14
C PHE A 75 -47.55 25.42 -25.60
N TYR A 76 -48.27 25.01 -26.64
CA TYR A 76 -48.07 23.72 -27.32
C TYR A 76 -47.92 23.95 -28.82
N PHE A 77 -47.09 23.15 -29.49
CA PHE A 77 -47.10 23.05 -30.94
C PHE A 77 -47.39 21.63 -31.40
N TYR A 78 -48.05 21.48 -32.55
CA TYR A 78 -48.30 20.17 -33.13
C TYR A 78 -47.09 19.74 -33.96
N ASN A 79 -46.41 18.64 -33.60
CA ASN A 79 -45.21 18.17 -34.30
C ASN A 79 -45.51 17.41 -35.62
N GLY A 80 -46.78 17.31 -35.99
CA GLY A 80 -47.27 16.52 -37.14
C GLY A 80 -47.97 15.23 -36.73
N THR A 81 -47.78 14.80 -35.49
CA THR A 81 -48.41 13.59 -34.92
C THR A 81 -49.02 13.80 -33.54
N SER A 82 -48.43 14.66 -32.70
CA SER A 82 -48.88 14.96 -31.34
C SER A 82 -48.70 16.44 -31.01
N TRP A 83 -49.34 16.87 -29.92
CA TRP A 83 -49.15 18.18 -29.32
C TRP A 83 -48.02 18.13 -28.29
N ASP A 84 -46.94 18.87 -28.53
CA ASP A 84 -45.77 18.95 -27.66
C ASP A 84 -45.72 20.30 -26.92
N TYR A 85 -45.32 20.27 -25.65
CA TYR A 85 -45.29 21.44 -24.77
C TYR A 85 -44.02 22.27 -24.96
N LEU A 86 -44.14 23.60 -25.07
CA LEU A 86 -43.02 24.52 -25.27
C LEU A 86 -42.67 25.23 -23.96
N THR A 87 -41.60 24.77 -23.28
CA THR A 87 -41.15 25.30 -21.98
C THR A 87 -39.90 26.18 -22.12
N ALA A 88 -39.72 27.14 -21.19
CA ALA A 88 -38.72 28.23 -21.28
C ALA A 88 -37.57 28.18 -20.26
N ASN A 89 -37.38 27.10 -19.48
CA ASN A 89 -36.22 26.93 -18.57
C ASN A 89 -35.71 25.48 -18.59
N GLY A 90 -34.41 25.29 -18.32
CA GLY A 90 -33.74 23.98 -18.30
C GLY A 90 -34.32 22.95 -17.31
N ALA A 91 -33.81 21.73 -17.38
CA ALA A 91 -34.34 20.52 -16.77
C ALA A 91 -34.60 20.64 -15.25
N LYS A 92 -35.88 20.58 -14.85
CA LYS A 92 -36.36 20.58 -13.44
C LYS A 92 -36.37 19.17 -12.83
N GLU A 93 -36.30 18.18 -13.70
CA GLU A 93 -36.10 16.75 -13.52
C GLU A 93 -35.07 16.34 -14.58
N ILE A 94 -34.35 15.22 -14.42
CA ILE A 94 -33.48 14.69 -15.48
C ILE A 94 -34.38 13.97 -16.51
N ASN A 95 -35.22 14.72 -17.22
CA ASN A 95 -36.17 14.21 -18.22
C ASN A 95 -35.80 14.58 -19.67
N ASP A 96 -34.75 15.39 -19.85
CA ASP A 96 -34.26 15.89 -21.15
C ASP A 96 -32.85 15.40 -21.54
N LEU A 97 -32.34 14.32 -20.91
CA LEU A 97 -31.20 13.57 -21.47
C LEU A 97 -31.68 12.87 -22.75
N THR A 98 -31.75 13.57 -23.88
CA THR A 98 -32.22 13.01 -25.15
C THR A 98 -31.27 11.93 -25.71
N ASP A 99 -30.10 11.79 -25.10
CA ASP A 99 -29.05 10.78 -25.31
C ASP A 99 -28.83 9.87 -24.09
N GLY A 100 -29.59 10.03 -22.99
CA GLY A 100 -29.48 9.22 -21.79
C GLY A 100 -30.33 7.95 -21.87
N ASN A 101 -29.68 6.79 -21.89
CA ASN A 101 -30.35 5.49 -21.75
C ASN A 101 -30.90 5.36 -20.32
N THR A 102 -32.22 5.24 -20.13
CA THR A 102 -32.86 5.10 -18.80
C THR A 102 -33.40 3.69 -18.53
N SER A 103 -32.81 2.64 -19.12
CA SER A 103 -33.22 1.28 -18.78
C SER A 103 -32.64 0.84 -17.42
N PHE A 104 -33.51 0.30 -16.54
CA PHE A 104 -33.16 -0.48 -15.33
C PHE A 104 -32.58 0.24 -14.09
N ASN A 105 -33.25 1.29 -13.57
CA ASN A 105 -32.90 1.96 -12.29
C ASN A 105 -31.45 2.46 -12.21
N SER A 106 -30.86 2.73 -13.37
CA SER A 106 -29.45 2.98 -13.59
C SER A 106 -29.29 4.37 -14.21
N ILE A 107 -28.29 5.15 -13.77
CA ILE A 107 -27.94 6.43 -14.39
C ILE A 107 -26.82 6.18 -15.39
N PHE A 108 -27.12 6.31 -16.68
CA PHE A 108 -26.14 6.22 -17.77
C PHE A 108 -25.93 7.61 -18.40
N LEU A 109 -24.68 8.11 -18.39
CA LEU A 109 -24.31 9.42 -18.94
C LEU A 109 -23.15 9.29 -19.94
N GLY A 110 -23.44 9.39 -21.25
CA GLY A 110 -22.46 9.30 -22.35
C GLY A 110 -22.94 8.50 -23.57
N ASP A 111 -22.20 8.55 -24.69
CA ASP A 111 -22.50 7.85 -25.95
C ASP A 111 -22.05 6.38 -25.93
N GLY A 112 -22.85 5.46 -26.49
CA GLY A 112 -22.50 4.03 -26.65
C GLY A 112 -22.53 3.15 -25.39
N ILE A 113 -23.09 3.64 -24.28
CA ILE A 113 -23.12 2.94 -22.98
C ILE A 113 -24.15 1.79 -22.99
N ALA A 114 -23.74 0.61 -22.51
CA ALA A 114 -24.60 -0.58 -22.37
C ALA A 114 -25.38 -0.97 -23.64
N ALA A 115 -24.79 -0.78 -24.82
CA ALA A 115 -25.44 -0.98 -26.13
C ALA A 115 -25.96 -2.40 -26.41
N SER A 116 -25.63 -3.38 -25.55
CA SER A 116 -26.02 -4.79 -25.66
C SER A 116 -26.79 -5.34 -24.44
N ALA A 117 -27.21 -4.47 -23.50
CA ALA A 117 -27.90 -4.86 -22.28
C ALA A 117 -29.24 -5.56 -22.56
N THR A 118 -29.47 -6.72 -21.92
CA THR A 118 -30.75 -7.46 -22.00
C THR A 118 -31.67 -7.09 -20.83
N ALA A 119 -32.93 -7.55 -20.86
CA ALA A 119 -33.94 -7.29 -19.83
C ALA A 119 -33.59 -7.79 -18.41
N SER A 120 -32.51 -8.56 -18.27
CA SER A 120 -31.99 -9.09 -17.00
C SER A 120 -30.78 -8.35 -16.44
N SER A 121 -30.31 -7.26 -17.07
CA SER A 121 -29.16 -6.47 -16.59
C SER A 121 -29.61 -5.17 -15.93
N SER A 122 -29.52 -5.10 -14.60
CA SER A 122 -30.16 -4.06 -13.78
C SER A 122 -29.20 -3.43 -12.77
N SER A 123 -29.50 -2.17 -12.40
CA SER A 123 -28.80 -1.43 -11.34
C SER A 123 -27.30 -1.19 -11.60
N ASN A 124 -26.91 -0.97 -12.85
CA ASN A 124 -25.54 -0.62 -13.23
C ASN A 124 -25.36 0.92 -13.30
N ILE A 125 -24.13 1.43 -13.22
CA ILE A 125 -23.81 2.84 -13.45
C ILE A 125 -22.73 2.89 -14.53
N GLY A 126 -23.01 3.54 -15.65
CA GLY A 126 -22.04 3.72 -16.74
C GLY A 126 -21.89 5.20 -17.07
N ILE A 127 -20.67 5.72 -16.95
CA ILE A 127 -20.36 7.12 -17.23
C ILE A 127 -19.07 7.18 -18.07
N GLY A 128 -19.15 7.75 -19.27
CA GLY A 128 -18.01 7.90 -20.19
C GLY A 128 -18.09 7.01 -21.44
N ASP A 129 -17.36 7.41 -22.47
CA ASP A 129 -17.32 6.75 -23.78
C ASP A 129 -16.97 5.25 -23.65
N LEU A 130 -17.75 4.37 -24.28
CA LEU A 130 -17.60 2.91 -24.25
C LEU A 130 -17.68 2.24 -22.85
N ALA A 131 -18.07 2.96 -21.80
CA ALA A 131 -18.28 2.36 -20.48
C ALA A 131 -19.39 1.30 -20.54
N LEU A 132 -19.15 0.11 -19.99
CA LEU A 132 -20.08 -1.05 -20.03
C LEU A 132 -20.60 -1.42 -21.43
N ARG A 133 -19.92 -1.04 -22.52
CA ARG A 133 -20.40 -1.16 -23.90
C ARG A 133 -20.94 -2.54 -24.26
N ARG A 134 -20.31 -3.61 -23.75
CA ARG A 134 -20.64 -5.00 -24.08
C ARG A 134 -21.45 -5.74 -23.01
N LEU A 135 -21.89 -5.07 -21.94
CA LEU A 135 -22.68 -5.71 -20.88
C LEU A 135 -23.94 -6.37 -21.48
N THR A 136 -24.14 -7.66 -21.22
CA THR A 136 -25.33 -8.41 -21.67
C THR A 136 -26.27 -8.73 -20.51
N ASP A 137 -25.76 -9.40 -19.47
CA ASP A 137 -26.58 -9.97 -18.39
C ASP A 137 -26.01 -9.73 -16.97
N GLY A 138 -25.04 -8.82 -16.84
CA GLY A 138 -24.46 -8.48 -15.54
C GLY A 138 -25.22 -7.37 -14.79
N ASP A 139 -25.26 -7.50 -13.47
CA ASP A 139 -25.96 -6.62 -12.54
C ASP A 139 -24.99 -5.87 -11.60
N PHE A 140 -25.44 -4.72 -11.07
CA PHE A 140 -24.77 -4.01 -9.97
C PHE A 140 -23.33 -3.54 -10.23
N ASN A 141 -22.96 -3.31 -11.49
CA ASN A 141 -21.63 -2.81 -11.86
C ASN A 141 -21.58 -1.28 -11.89
N ILE A 142 -20.48 -0.68 -11.43
CA ILE A 142 -20.18 0.74 -11.56
C ILE A 142 -18.99 0.89 -12.52
N ALA A 143 -19.13 1.68 -13.58
CA ALA A 143 -18.10 1.96 -14.56
C ALA A 143 -18.05 3.46 -14.85
N ILE A 144 -16.98 4.13 -14.44
CA ILE A 144 -16.81 5.57 -14.56
C ILE A 144 -15.46 5.86 -15.22
N GLY A 145 -15.50 6.38 -16.45
CA GLY A 145 -14.33 6.71 -17.26
C GLY A 145 -14.39 6.07 -18.64
N PRO A 146 -13.68 6.63 -19.64
CA PRO A 146 -13.69 6.07 -20.99
C PRO A 146 -13.19 4.61 -21.02
N GLY A 147 -13.96 3.70 -21.59
CA GLY A 147 -13.65 2.26 -21.69
C GLY A 147 -13.63 1.51 -20.36
N ALA A 148 -14.10 2.09 -19.25
CA ALA A 148 -14.21 1.38 -17.97
C ALA A 148 -15.17 0.19 -18.11
N SER A 149 -14.71 -1.01 -17.71
CA SER A 149 -15.45 -2.28 -17.89
C SER A 149 -16.00 -2.50 -19.31
N GLU A 150 -15.33 -2.03 -20.36
CA GLU A 150 -15.87 -2.07 -21.73
C GLU A 150 -16.33 -3.47 -22.19
N ASN A 151 -15.60 -4.53 -21.81
CA ASN A 151 -15.86 -5.91 -22.24
C ASN A 151 -16.58 -6.79 -21.21
N ILE A 152 -17.11 -6.24 -20.11
CA ILE A 152 -17.92 -7.03 -19.19
C ILE A 152 -19.17 -7.54 -19.91
N LEU A 153 -19.49 -8.82 -19.80
CA LEU A 153 -20.67 -9.44 -20.40
C LEU A 153 -21.68 -9.85 -19.32
N THR A 154 -21.25 -10.72 -18.39
CA THR A 154 -22.13 -11.35 -17.37
C THR A 154 -21.62 -11.21 -15.95
N GLY A 155 -20.54 -10.43 -15.74
CA GLY A 155 -19.97 -10.19 -14.42
C GLY A 155 -20.84 -9.23 -13.61
N ASN A 156 -20.91 -9.46 -12.30
CA ASN A 156 -21.75 -8.72 -11.36
C ASN A 156 -20.92 -8.00 -10.31
N ASN A 157 -21.46 -6.93 -9.72
CA ASN A 157 -20.90 -6.24 -8.56
C ASN A 157 -19.47 -5.68 -8.76
N ASN A 158 -19.08 -5.33 -9.98
CA ASN A 158 -17.74 -4.77 -10.22
C ASN A 158 -17.73 -3.25 -10.15
N ILE A 159 -16.69 -2.64 -9.59
CA ILE A 159 -16.48 -1.18 -9.54
C ILE A 159 -15.23 -0.82 -10.33
N SER A 160 -15.39 -0.23 -11.51
CA SER A 160 -14.33 0.28 -12.38
C SER A 160 -14.35 1.79 -12.46
N ILE A 161 -13.29 2.46 -12.01
CA ILE A 161 -13.18 3.92 -12.06
C ILE A 161 -11.82 4.30 -12.65
N GLY A 162 -11.83 4.96 -13.81
CA GLY A 162 -10.63 5.38 -14.54
C GLY A 162 -10.65 4.98 -16.02
N LEU A 163 -9.74 5.55 -16.80
CA LEU A 163 -9.56 5.22 -18.22
C LEU A 163 -9.24 3.73 -18.38
N SER A 164 -10.10 3.00 -19.08
CA SER A 164 -9.99 1.57 -19.33
C SER A 164 -9.79 0.70 -18.08
N ALA A 165 -10.27 1.16 -16.90
CA ALA A 165 -10.24 0.35 -15.69
C ALA A 165 -11.01 -0.97 -15.91
N MET A 166 -10.36 -2.10 -15.65
CA MET A 166 -10.86 -3.47 -15.83
C MET A 166 -11.48 -3.76 -17.21
N SER A 167 -11.04 -3.08 -18.28
CA SER A 167 -11.75 -3.13 -19.56
C SER A 167 -11.80 -4.51 -20.23
N ARG A 168 -10.93 -5.46 -19.85
CA ARG A 168 -10.95 -6.84 -20.36
C ARG A 168 -11.63 -7.86 -19.44
N ASN A 169 -12.08 -7.47 -18.24
CA ASN A 169 -12.91 -8.35 -17.42
C ASN A 169 -14.23 -8.64 -18.16
N ARG A 170 -14.58 -9.93 -18.31
CA ARG A 170 -15.73 -10.38 -19.11
C ARG A 170 -16.84 -11.01 -18.28
N THR A 171 -16.51 -11.84 -17.30
CA THR A 171 -17.47 -12.59 -16.48
C THR A 171 -17.09 -12.61 -15.00
N GLY A 172 -16.01 -11.93 -14.60
CA GLY A 172 -15.58 -11.86 -13.21
C GLY A 172 -16.54 -11.03 -12.36
N ASN A 173 -16.69 -11.41 -11.09
CA ASN A 173 -17.60 -10.76 -10.14
C ASN A 173 -16.84 -10.09 -9.00
N ASP A 174 -17.47 -9.13 -8.34
CA ASP A 174 -17.02 -8.60 -7.06
C ASP A 174 -15.59 -8.00 -7.11
N ASN A 175 -15.18 -7.43 -8.24
CA ASN A 175 -13.89 -6.77 -8.38
C ASN A 175 -13.99 -5.25 -8.18
N ILE A 176 -12.98 -4.64 -7.58
CA ILE A 176 -12.83 -3.19 -7.45
C ILE A 176 -11.55 -2.77 -8.17
N GLY A 177 -11.65 -1.95 -9.21
CA GLY A 177 -10.55 -1.36 -9.95
C GLY A 177 -10.67 0.15 -9.96
N ILE A 178 -9.78 0.87 -9.28
CA ILE A 178 -9.76 2.33 -9.21
C ILE A 178 -8.40 2.85 -9.67
N GLY A 179 -8.33 3.42 -10.88
CA GLY A 179 -7.11 3.92 -11.51
C GLY A 179 -7.10 3.73 -13.02
N ASN A 180 -6.29 4.50 -13.75
CA ASN A 180 -6.18 4.33 -15.19
C ASN A 180 -5.48 3.00 -15.52
N PHE A 181 -6.06 2.22 -16.43
CA PHE A 181 -5.57 0.91 -16.87
C PHE A 181 -5.38 -0.11 -15.73
N THR A 182 -5.99 0.10 -14.57
CA THR A 182 -5.97 -0.86 -13.46
C THR A 182 -6.73 -2.13 -13.85
N GLY A 183 -6.20 -3.30 -13.49
CA GLY A 183 -6.80 -4.58 -13.85
C GLY A 183 -7.06 -4.78 -15.36
N LEU A 184 -6.38 -4.03 -16.25
CA LEU A 184 -6.70 -4.05 -17.69
C LEU A 184 -6.61 -5.45 -18.27
N ASN A 185 -5.64 -6.28 -17.84
CA ASN A 185 -5.48 -7.65 -18.33
C ASN A 185 -5.87 -8.73 -17.32
N SER A 186 -6.53 -8.39 -16.20
CA SER A 186 -7.06 -9.43 -15.33
C SER A 186 -8.14 -10.22 -16.07
N ASP A 187 -8.06 -11.55 -16.03
CA ASP A 187 -8.73 -12.44 -16.98
C ASP A 187 -10.23 -12.20 -17.11
N ILE A 188 -10.71 -12.80 -18.19
CA ILE A 188 -12.09 -13.03 -18.59
C ILE A 188 -13.01 -13.49 -17.44
N ALA A 189 -12.53 -14.03 -16.29
CA ALA A 189 -13.38 -14.54 -15.19
C ALA A 189 -12.90 -14.33 -13.74
N ALA A 190 -11.80 -13.59 -13.50
CA ALA A 190 -11.25 -13.44 -12.14
C ALA A 190 -12.21 -12.64 -11.22
N SER A 191 -12.37 -13.06 -9.97
CA SER A 191 -13.35 -12.47 -9.04
C SER A 191 -12.74 -12.09 -7.69
N GLY A 192 -13.37 -11.16 -6.97
CA GLY A 192 -12.98 -10.79 -5.60
C GLY A 192 -11.64 -10.03 -5.51
N ASN A 193 -11.23 -9.34 -6.58
CA ASN A 193 -9.97 -8.58 -6.58
C ASN A 193 -10.18 -7.12 -6.20
N ILE A 194 -9.17 -6.50 -5.57
CA ILE A 194 -9.11 -5.06 -5.32
C ILE A 194 -7.81 -4.52 -5.91
N PHE A 195 -7.91 -3.66 -6.92
CA PHE A 195 -6.81 -2.99 -7.58
C PHE A 195 -6.99 -1.47 -7.45
N ILE A 196 -6.05 -0.78 -6.79
CA ILE A 196 -6.10 0.66 -6.55
C ILE A 196 -4.79 1.30 -7.00
N GLY A 197 -4.90 2.24 -7.95
CA GLY A 197 -3.83 3.03 -8.56
C GLY A 197 -3.63 2.75 -10.06
N THR A 198 -2.86 3.61 -10.73
CA THR A 198 -2.62 3.49 -12.19
C THR A 198 -1.84 2.21 -12.45
N TRP A 199 -2.30 1.38 -13.38
CA TRP A 199 -1.69 0.09 -13.72
C TRP A 199 -1.66 -0.98 -12.61
N ALA A 200 -2.25 -0.73 -11.43
CA ALA A 200 -2.36 -1.75 -10.38
C ALA A 200 -3.06 -3.00 -10.92
N GLY A 201 -2.50 -4.18 -10.67
CA GLY A 201 -3.06 -5.45 -11.18
C GLY A 201 -3.01 -5.61 -12.71
N PHE A 202 -2.30 -4.76 -13.46
CA PHE A 202 -2.27 -4.81 -14.92
C PHE A 202 -1.80 -6.16 -15.49
N ASN A 203 -0.90 -6.85 -14.80
CA ASN A 203 -0.36 -8.16 -15.19
C ASN A 203 -0.99 -9.33 -14.38
N GLU A 204 -2.03 -9.08 -13.59
CA GLU A 204 -2.66 -10.11 -12.77
C GLU A 204 -3.65 -10.93 -13.62
N PHE A 205 -3.11 -11.79 -14.50
CA PHE A 205 -3.90 -12.38 -15.59
C PHE A 205 -5.02 -13.31 -15.15
N SER A 206 -4.95 -14.02 -14.03
CA SER A 206 -5.99 -15.00 -13.65
C SER A 206 -6.21 -15.17 -12.14
N GLY A 207 -5.54 -14.37 -11.31
CA GLY A 207 -5.73 -14.39 -9.87
C GLY A 207 -7.10 -13.86 -9.47
N SER A 208 -7.85 -14.66 -8.70
CA SER A 208 -8.97 -14.17 -7.89
C SER A 208 -8.46 -13.84 -6.49
N ASN A 209 -9.24 -13.10 -5.71
CA ASN A 209 -8.94 -12.78 -4.32
C ASN A 209 -7.61 -12.02 -4.12
N LYS A 210 -7.19 -11.18 -5.08
CA LYS A 210 -5.95 -10.40 -4.99
C LYS A 210 -6.19 -8.97 -4.55
N LEU A 211 -5.28 -8.44 -3.74
CA LEU A 211 -5.18 -7.02 -3.40
C LEU A 211 -3.91 -6.43 -4.01
N TYR A 212 -4.04 -5.35 -4.77
CA TYR A 212 -2.92 -4.50 -5.20
C TYR A 212 -3.26 -3.04 -4.89
N ILE A 213 -2.40 -2.39 -4.12
CA ILE A 213 -2.40 -0.92 -3.97
C ILE A 213 -1.03 -0.43 -4.41
N GLU A 214 -0.95 0.15 -5.60
CA GLU A 214 0.30 0.44 -6.31
C GLU A 214 0.03 1.40 -7.48
N ASN A 215 1.06 2.10 -8.00
CA ASN A 215 0.91 3.02 -9.14
C ASN A 215 1.81 2.64 -10.33
N SER A 216 1.99 1.34 -10.54
CA SER A 216 2.85 0.76 -11.58
C SER A 216 2.37 -0.65 -11.97
N VAL A 217 3.04 -1.27 -12.95
CA VAL A 217 2.77 -2.66 -13.40
C VAL A 217 3.42 -3.73 -12.51
N ALA A 218 3.85 -3.36 -11.30
CA ALA A 218 4.56 -4.24 -10.39
C ALA A 218 3.74 -5.49 -10.02
N GLY A 219 4.41 -6.63 -9.93
CA GLY A 219 3.81 -7.89 -9.50
C GLY A 219 3.78 -8.07 -7.98
N PRO A 220 3.39 -9.27 -7.49
CA PRO A 220 3.18 -9.56 -6.06
C PRO A 220 4.34 -9.24 -5.10
N THR A 221 5.58 -9.27 -5.61
CA THR A 221 6.80 -9.06 -4.81
C THR A 221 7.33 -7.64 -4.87
N ALA A 222 6.68 -6.75 -5.62
CA ALA A 222 7.15 -5.37 -5.83
C ALA A 222 6.06 -4.31 -5.71
N ALA A 223 4.77 -4.69 -5.73
CA ALA A 223 3.67 -3.75 -5.46
C ALA A 223 3.72 -3.28 -3.99
N LEU A 224 3.58 -1.97 -3.73
CA LEU A 224 3.68 -1.36 -2.40
C LEU A 224 2.89 -2.14 -1.35
N ILE A 225 1.62 -2.43 -1.64
CA ILE A 225 0.81 -3.37 -0.87
C ILE A 225 0.28 -4.44 -1.81
N TYR A 226 0.56 -5.70 -1.46
CA TYR A 226 0.02 -6.89 -2.12
C TYR A 226 -0.71 -7.75 -1.09
N GLY A 227 -1.80 -8.40 -1.49
CA GLY A 227 -2.47 -9.36 -0.62
C GLY A 227 -3.22 -10.46 -1.37
N GLU A 228 -3.56 -11.50 -0.63
CA GLU A 228 -4.38 -12.64 -1.08
C GLU A 228 -5.46 -12.90 -0.03
N PHE A 229 -6.71 -12.56 -0.34
CA PHE A 229 -7.83 -12.68 0.60
C PHE A 229 -8.18 -14.13 0.94
N ASP A 230 -7.89 -15.07 0.05
CA ASP A 230 -8.14 -16.50 0.24
C ASP A 230 -7.10 -17.18 1.15
N ASN A 231 -5.93 -16.58 1.30
CA ASN A 231 -4.85 -17.09 2.15
C ASN A 231 -4.63 -16.24 3.41
N ASP A 232 -5.51 -15.26 3.68
CA ASP A 232 -5.33 -14.26 4.74
C ASP A 232 -3.93 -13.61 4.71
N PHE A 233 -3.43 -13.36 3.49
CA PHE A 233 -2.06 -12.90 3.27
C PHE A 233 -2.01 -11.42 2.94
N LEU A 234 -1.18 -10.66 3.65
CA LEU A 234 -0.87 -9.26 3.34
C LEU A 234 0.65 -9.07 3.35
N ARG A 235 1.16 -8.42 2.32
CA ARG A 235 2.56 -8.04 2.17
C ARG A 235 2.66 -6.54 1.94
N VAL A 236 3.59 -5.91 2.67
CA VAL A 236 4.05 -4.55 2.43
C VAL A 236 5.44 -4.65 1.82
N ASN A 237 5.59 -4.31 0.53
CA ASN A 237 6.90 -4.31 -0.16
C ASN A 237 7.64 -2.98 0.05
N GLY A 238 7.54 -2.43 1.26
CA GLY A 238 8.11 -1.17 1.70
C GLY A 238 8.21 -1.13 3.22
N THR A 239 8.53 0.02 3.79
CA THR A 239 8.55 0.21 5.25
C THR A 239 7.11 0.25 5.80
N LEU A 240 6.80 -0.60 6.78
CA LEU A 240 5.55 -0.54 7.54
C LEU A 240 5.77 0.22 8.84
N GLU A 241 5.13 1.38 8.94
CA GLU A 241 5.10 2.23 10.13
C GLU A 241 3.77 2.02 10.88
N VAL A 242 3.81 1.94 12.22
CA VAL A 242 2.61 1.79 13.06
C VAL A 242 2.62 2.88 14.14
N ASN A 243 1.52 3.66 14.21
CA ASN A 243 1.26 4.74 15.20
C ASN A 243 1.93 6.12 14.97
N ASP A 244 1.96 6.61 13.73
CA ASP A 244 2.23 8.01 13.35
C ASP A 244 3.67 8.51 13.62
N ALA A 245 4.46 8.57 12.54
CA ALA A 245 5.93 8.64 12.51
C ALA A 245 6.45 9.95 11.90
N LEU A 246 6.07 11.10 12.47
CA LEU A 246 6.73 12.37 12.14
C LEU A 246 7.96 12.65 13.02
N GLN A 247 8.47 11.70 13.83
CA GLN A 247 9.65 11.89 14.68
C GLN A 247 10.58 10.67 14.77
N VAL A 248 11.89 10.94 14.78
CA VAL A 248 12.95 9.93 14.97
C VAL A 248 12.70 9.05 16.20
N GLY A 249 12.56 7.73 15.99
CA GLY A 249 12.34 6.73 17.05
C GLY A 249 11.19 5.74 16.80
N ASP A 250 10.66 5.66 15.58
CA ASP A 250 9.41 4.96 15.31
C ASP A 250 9.51 3.43 15.25
N TYR A 251 8.37 2.80 15.56
CA TYR A 251 8.14 1.35 15.57
C TYR A 251 8.14 0.79 14.14
N ASN A 252 9.34 0.67 13.56
CA ASN A 252 9.58 0.19 12.21
C ASN A 252 9.98 -1.27 12.23
N PHE A 253 9.19 -2.13 11.58
CA PHE A 253 9.63 -3.49 11.30
C PHE A 253 10.78 -3.47 10.28
N PRO A 254 11.90 -4.18 10.51
CA PRO A 254 12.96 -4.32 9.54
C PRO A 254 12.43 -4.83 8.20
N THR A 255 12.90 -4.26 7.09
CA THR A 255 12.52 -4.67 5.73
C THR A 255 13.29 -5.90 5.24
N VAL A 256 14.11 -6.51 6.10
CA VAL A 256 14.92 -7.70 5.82
C VAL A 256 14.68 -8.74 6.91
N ASP A 257 14.74 -10.01 6.51
CA ASP A 257 14.60 -11.14 7.44
C ASP A 257 15.82 -11.24 8.37
N GLY A 258 15.58 -11.74 9.58
CA GLY A 258 16.65 -12.14 10.49
C GLY A 258 17.30 -13.46 10.05
N THR A 259 18.50 -13.70 10.53
CA THR A 259 19.22 -14.97 10.33
C THR A 259 18.92 -15.97 11.44
N SER A 260 19.23 -17.24 11.21
CA SER A 260 18.99 -18.31 12.19
C SER A 260 19.74 -18.03 13.51
N GLY A 261 19.00 -17.87 14.60
CA GLY A 261 19.55 -17.55 15.92
C GLY A 261 19.42 -16.08 16.31
N GLU A 262 18.88 -15.23 15.44
CA GLU A 262 18.50 -13.87 15.78
C GLU A 262 17.05 -13.80 16.28
N VAL A 263 16.80 -12.86 17.18
CA VAL A 263 15.49 -12.48 17.69
C VAL A 263 15.25 -11.02 17.41
N LEU A 264 13.99 -10.68 17.18
CA LEU A 264 13.57 -9.30 17.04
C LEU A 264 13.53 -8.67 18.44
N THR A 265 14.36 -7.65 18.67
CA THR A 265 14.44 -6.95 19.95
C THR A 265 14.01 -5.50 19.79
N THR A 266 13.60 -4.89 20.90
CA THR A 266 13.33 -3.46 20.98
C THR A 266 14.31 -2.81 21.95
N ASP A 267 14.79 -1.63 21.61
CA ASP A 267 15.57 -0.78 22.51
C ASP A 267 14.71 -0.10 23.60
N GLY A 268 13.39 -0.32 23.58
CA GLY A 268 12.43 0.34 24.47
C GLY A 268 12.17 1.81 24.13
N ALA A 269 12.86 2.35 23.12
CA ALA A 269 12.68 3.70 22.57
C ALA A 269 11.93 3.69 21.23
N GLY A 270 11.50 2.51 20.77
CA GLY A 270 10.68 2.32 19.58
C GLY A 270 11.44 1.73 18.39
N THR A 271 12.78 1.65 18.46
CA THR A 271 13.56 0.96 17.43
C THR A 271 13.43 -0.54 17.61
N ILE A 272 13.30 -1.26 16.50
CA ILE A 272 13.29 -2.72 16.47
C ILE A 272 14.43 -3.21 15.56
N SER A 273 15.24 -4.15 16.04
CA SER A 273 16.35 -4.75 15.27
C SER A 273 16.43 -6.26 15.48
N TRP A 274 17.01 -6.95 14.50
CA TRP A 274 17.45 -8.33 14.67
C TRP A 274 18.74 -8.34 15.49
N GLU A 275 18.72 -9.05 16.61
CA GLU A 275 19.89 -9.23 17.50
C GLU A 275 20.09 -10.72 17.77
N SER A 276 21.32 -11.13 18.08
CA SER A 276 21.59 -12.52 18.45
C SER A 276 20.85 -12.91 19.74
N ALA A 277 20.11 -14.03 19.69
CA ALA A 277 19.34 -14.54 20.82
C ALA A 277 20.20 -14.97 22.02
N PHE A 278 21.51 -15.19 21.80
CA PHE A 278 22.45 -15.63 22.80
C PHE A 278 23.78 -14.91 22.62
N THR A 279 24.18 -14.08 23.59
CA THR A 279 25.59 -13.74 23.74
C THR A 279 26.25 -14.84 24.58
N PRO A 280 27.13 -15.69 24.02
CA PRO A 280 27.78 -16.72 24.81
C PRO A 280 28.55 -16.07 25.98
N LEU A 281 28.43 -16.66 27.16
CA LEU A 281 29.26 -16.28 28.31
C LEU A 281 30.71 -16.65 27.99
N SER A 282 31.66 -15.78 28.37
CA SER A 282 33.07 -16.06 28.20
C SER A 282 33.50 -17.19 29.13
N MET A 283 34.19 -18.19 28.61
CA MET A 283 34.77 -19.29 29.37
C MET A 283 36.13 -19.67 28.80
N ALA A 284 37.15 -19.72 29.66
CA ALA A 284 38.48 -20.18 29.29
C ALA A 284 39.03 -21.13 30.36
N ARG A 285 39.81 -22.12 29.91
CA ARG A 285 40.57 -23.01 30.78
C ARG A 285 41.93 -23.31 30.18
N ALA A 286 42.98 -23.08 30.96
CA ALA A 286 44.34 -23.44 30.63
C ALA A 286 44.98 -24.30 31.71
N ALA A 287 45.89 -25.17 31.31
CA ALA A 287 46.66 -26.04 32.19
C ALA A 287 48.16 -25.78 32.00
N MET A 288 48.97 -26.29 32.92
CA MET A 288 50.43 -26.27 32.76
C MET A 288 50.86 -27.40 31.82
N SER A 289 51.72 -27.11 30.85
CA SER A 289 52.32 -28.11 29.96
C SER A 289 53.48 -28.87 30.61
N ALA A 290 54.08 -28.31 31.67
CA ALA A 290 55.20 -28.87 32.42
C ALA A 290 55.25 -28.32 33.86
N SER A 291 56.11 -28.90 34.69
CA SER A 291 56.40 -28.33 36.01
C SER A 291 57.20 -27.02 35.90
N GLN A 292 56.87 -26.03 36.72
CA GLN A 292 57.55 -24.73 36.77
C GLN A 292 58.42 -24.64 38.02
N VAL A 293 59.68 -24.21 37.86
CA VAL A 293 60.60 -23.96 38.99
C VAL A 293 60.53 -22.50 39.37
N ILE A 294 60.17 -22.22 40.62
CA ILE A 294 60.07 -20.86 41.17
C ILE A 294 61.29 -20.58 42.05
N ALA A 295 62.01 -19.50 41.78
CA ALA A 295 63.17 -19.08 42.57
C ALA A 295 62.79 -18.70 44.01
N ALA A 296 63.77 -18.66 44.90
CA ALA A 296 63.57 -18.22 46.28
C ALA A 296 63.21 -16.73 46.34
N SER A 297 62.27 -16.35 47.22
CA SER A 297 61.86 -14.95 47.45
C SER A 297 61.36 -14.21 46.19
N THR A 298 60.69 -14.92 45.28
CA THR A 298 60.12 -14.34 44.05
C THR A 298 58.62 -14.59 43.93
N THR A 299 57.94 -13.69 43.22
CA THR A 299 56.55 -13.82 42.78
C THR A 299 56.52 -13.83 41.26
N VAL A 300 55.90 -14.84 40.66
CA VAL A 300 55.80 -14.98 39.20
C VAL A 300 54.41 -15.48 38.80
N ALA A 301 53.98 -15.15 37.58
CA ALA A 301 52.80 -15.74 36.98
C ALA A 301 53.03 -17.26 36.77
N ILE A 302 52.00 -18.05 37.03
CA ILE A 302 52.05 -19.49 36.79
C ILE A 302 51.84 -19.74 35.30
N GLN A 303 52.70 -20.57 34.71
CA GLN A 303 52.70 -20.85 33.28
C GLN A 303 51.58 -21.84 32.91
N PHE A 304 50.35 -21.34 32.83
CA PHE A 304 49.23 -22.07 32.25
C PHE A 304 49.25 -21.89 30.72
N ASP A 305 50.21 -22.54 30.08
CA ASP A 305 50.59 -22.38 28.66
C ASP A 305 49.90 -23.38 27.72
N ASN A 306 49.09 -24.29 28.25
CA ASN A 306 48.35 -25.29 27.48
C ASN A 306 46.85 -25.05 27.58
N GLU A 307 46.29 -24.32 26.61
CA GLU A 307 44.85 -24.07 26.52
C GLU A 307 44.07 -25.37 26.31
N SER A 308 43.08 -25.61 27.17
CA SER A 308 42.15 -26.73 27.05
C SER A 308 40.91 -26.35 26.23
N PHE A 309 40.37 -25.17 26.49
CA PHE A 309 39.33 -24.52 25.69
C PHE A 309 39.33 -23.01 25.98
N ASP A 310 38.90 -22.23 24.98
CA ASP A 310 38.59 -20.82 25.10
C ASP A 310 37.45 -20.48 24.14
N THR A 311 36.32 -20.03 24.66
CA THR A 311 35.11 -19.78 23.86
C THR A 311 35.16 -18.49 23.05
N GLN A 312 35.99 -17.52 23.45
CA GLN A 312 36.01 -16.17 22.86
C GLN A 312 37.42 -15.65 22.55
N SER A 313 38.46 -16.47 22.78
CA SER A 313 39.87 -16.11 22.59
C SER A 313 40.32 -15.00 23.53
N ASP A 314 39.88 -15.11 24.78
CA ASP A 314 40.07 -14.12 25.85
C ASP A 314 41.27 -14.45 26.74
N TYR A 315 41.87 -15.64 26.60
CA TYR A 315 43.04 -16.09 27.35
C TYR A 315 44.30 -16.14 26.48
N ASP A 316 45.37 -15.49 26.92
CA ASP A 316 46.65 -15.47 26.22
C ASP A 316 47.65 -16.43 26.89
N THR A 317 47.97 -17.52 26.19
CA THR A 317 48.92 -18.55 26.64
C THR A 317 50.39 -18.08 26.72
N THR A 318 50.71 -16.87 26.25
CA THR A 318 52.07 -16.30 26.31
C THR A 318 52.28 -15.38 27.51
N THR A 319 51.25 -14.60 27.87
CA THR A 319 51.24 -13.73 29.05
C THR A 319 50.65 -14.43 30.27
N TYR A 320 49.90 -15.52 30.06
CA TYR A 320 49.16 -16.29 31.06
C TYR A 320 48.01 -15.51 31.71
N GLU A 321 47.47 -14.55 30.97
CA GLU A 321 46.41 -13.63 31.41
C GLU A 321 45.11 -13.88 30.65
N PHE A 322 43.99 -13.79 31.36
CA PHE A 322 42.66 -13.66 30.78
C PHE A 322 42.28 -12.17 30.73
N THR A 323 41.69 -11.71 29.63
CA THR A 323 41.16 -10.35 29.47
C THR A 323 39.64 -10.38 29.39
N ALA A 324 38.94 -9.73 30.32
CA ALA A 324 37.48 -9.73 30.34
C ALA A 324 36.90 -9.06 29.07
N PRO A 325 36.12 -9.76 28.24
CA PRO A 325 35.58 -9.18 27.01
C PRO A 325 34.43 -8.18 27.25
N LYS A 326 33.76 -8.28 28.40
CA LYS A 326 32.63 -7.40 28.77
C LYS A 326 32.53 -7.26 30.29
N ASP A 327 31.81 -6.25 30.73
CA ASP A 327 31.47 -6.09 32.14
C ASP A 327 30.65 -7.30 32.62
N GLY A 328 30.93 -7.76 33.84
CA GLY A 328 30.19 -8.89 34.40
C GLY A 328 30.79 -9.49 35.65
N ILE A 329 30.15 -10.55 36.13
CA ILE A 329 30.65 -11.34 37.25
C ILE A 329 31.32 -12.59 36.69
N TYR A 330 32.56 -12.84 37.10
CA TYR A 330 33.35 -13.97 36.67
C TYR A 330 33.65 -14.89 37.85
N ARG A 331 33.47 -16.20 37.66
CA ARG A 331 33.97 -17.23 38.57
C ARG A 331 35.37 -17.64 38.13
N ILE A 332 36.33 -17.52 39.05
CA ILE A 332 37.72 -17.90 38.83
C ILE A 332 38.05 -19.10 39.71
N ASN A 333 38.52 -20.18 39.08
CA ASN A 333 39.00 -21.39 39.71
C ASN A 333 40.47 -21.63 39.31
N GLY A 334 41.38 -21.34 40.23
CA GLY A 334 42.80 -21.62 40.07
C GLY A 334 43.22 -22.77 40.96
N ARG A 335 43.95 -23.75 40.44
CA ARG A 335 44.52 -24.85 41.23
C ARG A 335 45.95 -25.15 40.78
N VAL A 336 46.85 -25.38 41.73
CA VAL A 336 48.20 -25.85 41.44
C VAL A 336 48.63 -26.97 42.39
N ARG A 337 49.27 -28.00 41.84
CA ARG A 337 49.95 -29.02 42.62
C ARG A 337 51.23 -28.44 43.21
N ILE A 338 51.47 -28.67 44.48
CA ILE A 338 52.73 -28.26 45.12
C ILE A 338 53.46 -29.46 45.69
N THR A 339 54.79 -29.41 45.65
CA THR A 339 55.66 -30.46 46.20
C THR A 339 56.10 -30.17 47.63
N THR A 340 56.03 -28.90 48.06
CA THR A 340 56.46 -28.40 49.36
C THR A 340 55.28 -27.84 50.15
N SER A 341 54.86 -28.52 51.23
CA SER A 341 53.70 -28.10 52.02
C SER A 341 54.10 -27.11 53.12
N THR A 342 54.05 -25.81 52.83
CA THR A 342 54.38 -24.74 53.80
C THR A 342 53.41 -23.55 53.68
N THR A 343 53.35 -22.70 54.70
CA THR A 343 52.61 -21.42 54.67
C THR A 343 53.45 -20.24 54.15
N SER A 344 54.74 -20.45 53.90
CA SER A 344 55.67 -19.46 53.36
C SER A 344 55.52 -19.27 51.85
N ILE A 345 54.64 -20.04 51.20
CA ILE A 345 54.30 -19.90 49.79
C ILE A 345 52.85 -19.40 49.66
N ARG A 346 52.56 -18.60 48.63
CA ARG A 346 51.21 -18.09 48.34
C ARG A 346 50.81 -18.43 46.92
N PHE A 347 49.55 -18.79 46.75
CA PHE A 347 48.89 -18.93 45.47
C PHE A 347 47.83 -17.84 45.39
N SER A 348 47.92 -16.95 44.41
CA SER A 348 47.19 -15.69 44.42
C SER A 348 46.52 -15.43 43.08
N ILE A 349 45.30 -14.86 43.11
CA ILE A 349 44.66 -14.27 41.94
C ILE A 349 45.07 -12.80 41.89
N TYR A 350 45.52 -12.34 40.73
CA TYR A 350 45.84 -10.95 40.44
C TYR A 350 44.81 -10.41 39.45
N VAL A 351 44.36 -9.18 39.69
CA VAL A 351 43.51 -8.42 38.76
C VAL A 351 44.27 -7.16 38.38
N ASN A 352 44.47 -6.91 37.08
CA ASN A 352 45.25 -5.78 36.56
C ASN A 352 46.65 -5.66 37.19
N GLY A 353 47.30 -6.81 37.43
CA GLY A 353 48.63 -6.87 38.07
C GLY A 353 48.65 -6.60 39.57
N VAL A 354 47.49 -6.47 40.24
CA VAL A 354 47.38 -6.28 41.70
C VAL A 354 46.84 -7.55 42.37
N GLU A 355 47.48 -8.00 43.45
CA GLU A 355 47.00 -9.15 44.24
C GLU A 355 45.60 -8.89 44.80
N TYR A 356 44.63 -9.71 44.39
CA TYR A 356 43.23 -9.60 44.82
C TYR A 356 42.94 -10.50 46.02
N ILE A 357 43.28 -11.79 45.91
CA ILE A 357 43.10 -12.78 46.98
C ILE A 357 44.20 -13.84 46.89
N TYR A 358 44.57 -14.41 48.03
CA TYR A 358 45.58 -15.48 48.11
C TYR A 358 45.17 -16.61 49.04
N ASP A 359 45.70 -17.81 48.76
CA ASP A 359 45.72 -18.96 49.65
C ASP A 359 47.17 -19.28 50.07
N ASN A 360 47.41 -19.33 51.38
CA ASN A 360 48.69 -19.69 52.00
C ASN A 360 48.54 -20.83 53.02
N THR A 361 47.48 -21.64 52.92
CA THR A 361 47.28 -22.83 53.76
C THR A 361 48.38 -23.88 53.51
N SER A 362 48.41 -25.04 54.17
CA SER A 362 49.42 -26.10 53.90
C SER A 362 48.85 -27.46 53.40
N PRO A 363 48.04 -27.50 52.33
CA PRO A 363 47.68 -28.75 51.62
C PRO A 363 48.66 -29.16 50.49
N GLY A 364 48.53 -30.38 49.95
CA GLY A 364 49.29 -30.85 48.77
C GLY A 364 48.87 -30.24 47.42
N TYR A 365 47.77 -29.48 47.40
CA TYR A 365 47.33 -28.63 46.29
C TYR A 365 46.90 -27.29 46.85
N ARG A 366 47.23 -26.17 46.21
CA ARG A 366 46.59 -24.88 46.49
C ARG A 366 45.46 -24.66 45.52
N GLN A 367 44.37 -24.09 46.00
CA GLN A 367 43.21 -23.80 45.16
C GLN A 367 42.51 -22.53 45.62
N LEU A 368 42.08 -21.71 44.67
CA LEU A 368 41.19 -20.58 44.86
C LEU A 368 39.96 -20.79 43.98
N ASP A 369 38.77 -20.53 44.54
CA ASP A 369 37.49 -20.53 43.84
C ASP A 369 36.70 -19.32 44.35
N THR A 370 36.53 -18.30 43.52
CA THR A 370 35.88 -17.05 43.92
C THR A 370 35.10 -16.43 42.76
N LEU A 371 34.16 -15.54 43.11
CA LEU A 371 33.53 -14.62 42.18
C LEU A 371 34.24 -13.27 42.25
N ILE A 372 34.46 -12.64 41.10
CA ILE A 372 35.03 -11.29 40.96
C ILE A 372 34.18 -10.53 39.94
N GLU A 373 33.83 -9.29 40.26
CA GLU A 373 33.25 -8.35 39.30
C GLU A 373 34.39 -7.74 38.48
N LEU A 374 34.33 -7.86 37.15
CA LEU A 374 35.32 -7.34 36.21
C LEU A 374 34.64 -6.37 35.24
N THR A 375 35.37 -5.33 34.88
CA THR A 375 35.04 -4.44 33.77
C THR A 375 35.72 -4.93 32.49
N ALA A 376 35.15 -4.56 31.33
CA ALA A 376 35.73 -4.88 30.04
C ALA A 376 37.20 -4.41 29.98
N ASN A 377 38.09 -5.31 29.55
CA ASN A 377 39.55 -5.18 29.50
C ASN A 377 40.30 -5.34 30.82
N ASP A 378 39.64 -5.66 31.94
CA ASP A 378 40.37 -6.08 33.14
C ASP A 378 41.12 -7.40 32.87
N THR A 379 42.37 -7.49 33.30
CA THR A 379 43.19 -8.70 33.17
C THR A 379 43.22 -9.52 34.46
N VAL A 380 43.17 -10.84 34.33
CA VAL A 380 43.24 -11.79 35.45
C VAL A 380 44.35 -12.79 35.21
N ALA A 381 45.22 -12.97 36.19
CA ALA A 381 46.25 -13.99 36.18
C ALA A 381 46.45 -14.62 37.55
N ILE A 382 47.04 -15.81 37.55
CA ILE A 382 47.36 -16.55 38.76
C ILE A 382 48.86 -16.47 39.01
N TYR A 383 49.24 -16.05 40.22
CA TYR A 383 50.61 -15.90 40.64
C TYR A 383 50.98 -16.89 41.75
N PHE A 384 52.25 -17.29 41.75
CA PHE A 384 52.85 -18.05 42.83
C PHE A 384 53.96 -17.22 43.48
N THR A 385 53.85 -17.01 44.80
CA THR A 385 54.88 -16.37 45.61
C THR A 385 55.64 -17.42 46.40
N ASN A 386 56.95 -17.52 46.16
CA ASN A 386 57.83 -18.39 46.93
C ASN A 386 58.56 -17.58 48.01
N GLY A 387 58.08 -17.59 49.25
CA GLY A 387 58.74 -16.96 50.40
C GLY A 387 59.80 -17.83 51.09
N LEU A 388 60.21 -18.96 50.48
CA LEU A 388 61.29 -19.79 50.99
C LEU A 388 62.67 -19.21 50.62
N THR A 389 63.70 -19.70 51.31
CA THR A 389 65.11 -19.40 51.00
C THR A 389 65.70 -20.29 49.91
N SER A 390 64.93 -21.26 49.41
CA SER A 390 65.29 -22.16 48.31
C SER A 390 64.25 -22.11 47.19
N SER A 391 64.62 -22.55 45.99
CA SER A 391 63.64 -22.73 44.92
C SER A 391 62.63 -23.84 45.27
N THR A 392 61.48 -23.79 44.63
CA THR A 392 60.44 -24.82 44.73
C THR A 392 59.88 -25.14 43.35
N THR A 393 59.45 -26.38 43.15
CA THR A 393 58.82 -26.83 41.90
C THR A 393 57.33 -26.97 42.12
N ILE A 394 56.54 -26.36 41.23
CA ILE A 394 55.08 -26.41 41.22
C ILE A 394 54.57 -27.06 39.94
N GLY A 395 53.38 -27.63 40.02
CA GLY A 395 52.67 -28.17 38.88
C GLY A 395 53.29 -29.40 38.23
N ASP A 396 52.59 -29.89 37.21
CA ASP A 396 52.99 -30.97 36.32
C ASP A 396 52.11 -30.94 35.07
N ALA A 397 52.45 -31.75 34.06
CA ALA A 397 51.73 -31.88 32.80
C ALA A 397 50.45 -32.75 32.89
N THR A 398 49.93 -33.02 34.10
CA THR A 398 48.82 -34.00 34.27
C THR A 398 47.43 -33.38 34.11
N GLY A 399 47.34 -32.07 33.81
CA GLY A 399 46.08 -31.32 33.75
C GLY A 399 45.44 -31.05 35.12
N ARG A 400 46.10 -31.44 36.22
CA ARG A 400 45.63 -31.23 37.60
C ARG A 400 45.97 -29.85 38.17
N SER A 401 46.88 -29.14 37.51
CA SER A 401 47.15 -27.73 37.76
C SER A 401 46.55 -26.94 36.61
N TYR A 402 45.58 -26.09 36.90
CA TYR A 402 44.80 -25.38 35.91
C TYR A 402 44.35 -24.01 36.41
N PHE A 403 44.03 -23.14 35.46
CA PHE A 403 43.31 -21.90 35.63
C PHE A 403 42.05 -22.00 34.77
N GLU A 404 40.89 -21.79 35.39
CA GLU A 404 39.59 -21.79 34.74
C GLU A 404 38.86 -20.51 35.14
N ILE A 405 38.27 -19.84 34.17
CA ILE A 405 37.49 -18.63 34.38
C ILE A 405 36.24 -18.68 33.51
N GLN A 406 35.10 -18.32 34.08
CA GLN A 406 33.83 -18.26 33.37
C GLN A 406 33.04 -17.03 33.80
N GLN A 407 32.47 -16.31 32.84
CA GLN A 407 31.45 -15.32 33.11
C GLN A 407 30.18 -16.03 33.56
N VAL A 408 29.58 -15.55 34.64
CA VAL A 408 28.33 -16.10 35.21
C VAL A 408 27.17 -15.11 35.13
N TYR A 409 27.45 -13.83 34.92
CA TYR A 409 26.46 -12.77 34.72
C TYR A 409 27.01 -11.69 33.80
#